data_AF-A0AAV4YX13-F1
#
_entry.id   AF-A0AAV4YX13-F1
#
_cell.length_a   1.000
_cell.length_b   1.000
_cell.length_c   1.000
_cell.angle_alpha   90.00
_cell.angle_beta   90.00
_cell.angle_gamma   90.00
#
_symmetry.space_group_name_H-M   'P 1'
#
loop_
_entity.id
_entity.type
_entity.pdbx_description
1 polymer ?
#
loop_
_entity_poly.entity_id
_entity_poly.type
_entity_poly.pdbx_seq_one_letter_code
_entity_poly.pdbx_strand_id
1 'polypeptide(L)'
;MSLLSKEKALIENDYFQVWEIVEMLSKGGFNLWEEVGEFLGHHNFDTELTLYCRDSFHRMHEVRNDYAPIRNLIHGLHVAWLEGEESIQKIKIDIIGYYWAKHEIFNFKPIMDLGIIEKPQTQVVTLQSVQESRPDKYKFFLYKQPLFSIDECACIISDYDPLEIQKYPHNDIDEIAPDYSRAYSFISSAIEANKLNVFNYKVDADGFREYLASENIIIAGFNDQIAEPLYTKPTQARAEFEKINANLELDLAIEKNKVKKLNEEIDHLKAHIAELESKKMQFLQKENATNDQEINLTNSDLLLISVLLRMLQNEIRVKGNKSQSKILLRIEDEHRSIKGLSKSRTEKVLANANSLYKALINNQMK
;
A
#
# COMPACT_ATOMS: atom_id res chain seq x y z
N MET A 1 8.84 -26.63 -10.98
CA MET A 1 8.18 -26.22 -12.24
C MET A 1 8.37 -24.72 -12.39
N SER A 2 9.25 -24.27 -13.30
CA SER A 2 9.48 -22.84 -13.55
C SER A 2 8.22 -22.17 -14.13
N LEU A 3 8.09 -20.86 -14.03
CA LEU A 3 6.98 -20.10 -14.64
C LEU A 3 6.81 -20.43 -16.13
N LEU A 4 7.93 -20.53 -16.86
CA LEU A 4 7.99 -20.92 -18.28
C LEU A 4 7.39 -22.32 -18.54
N SER A 5 7.55 -23.27 -17.61
CA SER A 5 6.97 -24.61 -17.76
C SER A 5 5.44 -24.63 -17.59
N LYS A 6 4.88 -23.68 -16.83
CA LYS A 6 3.42 -23.56 -16.66
C LYS A 6 2.77 -22.88 -17.86
N GLU A 7 3.38 -21.82 -18.38
CA GLU A 7 2.88 -21.09 -19.57
C GLU A 7 2.92 -21.97 -20.82
N LYS A 8 3.98 -22.77 -20.98
CA LYS A 8 4.06 -23.75 -22.08
C LYS A 8 2.96 -24.81 -21.99
N ALA A 9 2.66 -25.33 -20.80
CA ALA A 9 1.61 -26.32 -20.58
C ALA A 9 0.20 -25.75 -20.84
N LEU A 10 -0.03 -24.46 -20.54
CA LEU A 10 -1.28 -23.78 -20.87
C LEU A 10 -1.49 -23.65 -22.38
N ILE A 11 -0.43 -23.28 -23.12
CA ILE A 11 -0.51 -23.20 -24.59
C ILE A 11 -0.81 -24.58 -25.19
N GLU A 12 -0.13 -25.63 -24.73
CA GLU A 12 -0.36 -27.01 -25.19
C GLU A 12 -1.77 -27.52 -24.86
N ASN A 13 -2.40 -27.02 -23.79
CA ASN A 13 -3.77 -27.37 -23.44
C ASN A 13 -4.81 -26.68 -24.33
N ASP A 14 -4.63 -25.39 -24.62
CA ASP A 14 -5.68 -24.54 -25.21
C ASP A 14 -5.52 -24.27 -26.71
N TYR A 15 -4.34 -24.54 -27.29
CA TYR A 15 -4.04 -24.25 -28.70
C TYR A 15 -3.48 -25.48 -29.44
N PHE A 16 -3.74 -25.54 -30.74
CA PHE A 16 -3.04 -26.40 -31.69
C PHE A 16 -1.97 -25.60 -32.43
N GLN A 17 -0.81 -26.20 -32.68
CA GLN A 17 0.13 -25.61 -33.63
C GLN A 17 -0.45 -25.73 -35.04
N VAL A 18 -0.31 -24.70 -35.87
CA VAL A 18 -0.79 -24.74 -37.26
C VAL A 18 -0.16 -25.92 -38.00
N TRP A 19 1.15 -26.14 -37.81
CA TRP A 19 1.86 -27.26 -38.42
C TRP A 19 1.38 -28.63 -37.93
N GLU A 20 0.92 -28.74 -36.68
CA GLU A 20 0.37 -29.99 -36.15
C GLU A 20 -0.89 -30.40 -36.91
N ILE A 21 -1.76 -29.44 -37.23
CA ILE A 21 -2.95 -29.67 -38.06
C ILE A 21 -2.55 -30.06 -39.48
N VAL A 22 -1.54 -29.41 -40.07
CA VAL A 22 -1.02 -29.74 -41.40
C VAL A 22 -0.48 -31.19 -41.44
N GLU A 23 0.26 -31.61 -40.42
CA GLU A 23 0.74 -33.00 -40.31
C GLU A 23 -0.42 -34.00 -40.12
N MET A 24 -1.45 -33.63 -39.35
CA MET A 24 -2.65 -34.46 -39.18
C MET A 24 -3.43 -34.61 -40.49
N LEU A 25 -3.58 -33.53 -41.27
CA LEU A 25 -4.22 -33.58 -42.60
C LEU A 25 -3.43 -34.48 -43.56
N SER A 26 -2.11 -34.36 -43.55
CA SER A 26 -1.24 -35.19 -44.40
C SER A 26 -1.34 -36.68 -44.05
N LYS A 27 -1.39 -37.01 -42.75
CA LYS A 27 -1.51 -38.39 -42.26
C LYS A 27 -2.94 -38.95 -42.35
N GLY A 28 -3.94 -38.09 -42.39
CA GLY A 28 -5.35 -38.41 -42.18
C GLY A 28 -6.20 -38.52 -43.44
N GLY A 29 -5.63 -38.33 -44.63
CA GLY A 29 -6.35 -38.54 -45.89
C GLY A 29 -5.72 -37.88 -47.12
N PHE A 30 -4.92 -36.83 -46.92
CA PHE A 30 -4.27 -36.10 -48.01
C PHE A 30 -2.80 -36.53 -48.11
N ASN A 31 -2.52 -37.57 -48.88
CA ASN A 31 -1.20 -38.21 -48.91
C ASN A 31 -0.13 -37.34 -49.58
N LEU A 32 -0.55 -36.28 -50.30
CA LEU A 32 0.33 -35.32 -50.96
C LEU A 32 0.20 -33.94 -50.31
N TRP A 33 1.33 -33.24 -50.14
CA TRP A 33 1.35 -31.87 -49.60
C TRP A 33 0.54 -30.88 -50.43
N GLU A 34 0.48 -31.09 -51.75
CA GLU A 34 -0.35 -30.31 -52.67
C GLU A 34 -1.83 -30.41 -52.30
N GLU A 35 -2.32 -31.62 -51.99
CA GLU A 35 -3.72 -31.84 -51.59
C GLU A 35 -4.04 -31.16 -50.25
N VAL A 36 -3.08 -31.15 -49.31
CA VAL A 36 -3.21 -30.38 -48.05
C VAL A 36 -3.26 -28.88 -48.33
N GLY A 37 -2.39 -28.40 -49.21
CA GLY A 37 -2.38 -26.99 -49.65
C GLY A 37 -3.67 -26.59 -50.35
N GLU A 38 -4.20 -27.44 -51.23
CA GLU A 38 -5.49 -27.24 -51.87
C GLU A 38 -6.61 -27.19 -50.85
N PHE A 39 -6.71 -28.16 -49.95
CA PHE A 39 -7.73 -28.17 -48.90
C PHE A 39 -7.70 -26.88 -48.07
N LEU A 40 -6.51 -26.46 -47.62
CA LEU A 40 -6.35 -25.21 -46.87
C LEU A 40 -6.61 -23.96 -47.73
N GLY A 41 -6.40 -24.02 -49.05
CA GLY A 41 -6.70 -22.93 -49.97
C GLY A 41 -8.19 -22.77 -50.31
N HIS A 42 -8.98 -23.83 -50.16
CA HIS A 42 -10.42 -23.83 -50.48
C HIS A 42 -11.29 -23.22 -49.37
N HIS A 43 -10.74 -23.05 -48.16
CA HIS A 43 -11.46 -22.48 -47.02
C HIS A 43 -10.91 -21.12 -46.62
N ASN A 44 -11.77 -20.23 -46.14
CA ASN A 44 -11.37 -18.88 -45.80
C ASN A 44 -10.92 -18.79 -44.34
N PHE A 45 -9.66 -19.17 -44.10
CA PHE A 45 -9.05 -19.09 -42.78
C PHE A 45 -8.93 -17.66 -42.24
N ASP A 46 -8.97 -16.64 -43.10
CA ASP A 46 -8.85 -15.23 -42.68
C ASP A 46 -10.07 -14.75 -41.87
N THR A 47 -11.23 -15.39 -42.04
CA THR A 47 -12.49 -15.01 -41.35
C THR A 47 -13.02 -16.08 -40.41
N GLU A 48 -12.63 -17.34 -40.61
CA GLU A 48 -13.21 -18.48 -39.89
C GLU A 48 -12.34 -18.98 -38.74
N LEU A 49 -11.03 -18.67 -38.73
CA LEU A 49 -10.10 -19.11 -37.68
C LEU A 49 -9.13 -17.99 -37.29
N THR A 50 -9.06 -17.67 -36.01
CA THR A 50 -8.16 -16.62 -35.51
C THR A 50 -6.73 -17.15 -35.44
N LEU A 51 -5.79 -16.48 -36.12
CA LEU A 51 -4.38 -16.87 -36.09
C LEU A 51 -3.67 -16.24 -34.89
N TYR A 52 -2.97 -17.06 -34.10
CA TYR A 52 -2.16 -16.62 -32.97
C TYR A 52 -0.68 -16.85 -33.25
N CYS A 53 0.18 -15.94 -32.79
CA CYS A 53 1.63 -16.08 -32.81
C CYS A 53 2.19 -16.05 -31.39
N ARG A 54 3.16 -16.93 -31.11
CA ARG A 54 3.85 -17.00 -29.83
C ARG A 54 5.08 -16.10 -29.83
N ASP A 55 5.15 -15.17 -28.87
CA ASP A 55 6.34 -14.34 -28.68
C ASP A 55 7.49 -15.05 -27.92
N SER A 56 8.63 -14.38 -27.79
CA SER A 56 9.80 -14.88 -27.05
C SER A 56 9.54 -15.10 -25.55
N PHE A 57 8.44 -14.56 -25.01
CA PHE A 57 8.02 -14.67 -23.62
C PHE A 57 6.86 -15.67 -23.42
N HIS A 58 6.58 -16.53 -24.42
CA HIS A 58 5.52 -17.53 -24.37
C HIS A 58 4.12 -16.95 -24.16
N ARG A 59 3.87 -15.74 -24.66
CA ARG A 59 2.54 -15.14 -24.72
C ARG A 59 1.97 -15.28 -26.13
N MET A 60 0.67 -15.53 -26.19
CA MET A 60 -0.07 -15.68 -27.44
C MET A 60 -0.65 -14.33 -27.83
N HIS A 61 -0.36 -13.89 -29.05
CA HIS A 61 -0.88 -12.65 -29.61
C HIS A 61 -1.65 -12.96 -30.89
N GLU A 62 -2.79 -12.32 -31.04
CA GLU A 62 -3.57 -12.36 -32.27
C GLU A 62 -2.80 -11.67 -33.41
N VAL A 63 -2.67 -12.35 -34.54
CA VAL A 63 -2.06 -11.79 -35.75
C VAL A 63 -3.11 -10.96 -36.48
N ARG A 64 -3.15 -9.66 -36.19
CA ARG A 64 -4.15 -8.75 -36.77
C ARG A 64 -3.78 -8.34 -38.18
N ASN A 65 -4.69 -8.56 -39.12
CA ASN A 65 -4.66 -8.04 -40.50
C ASN A 65 -3.49 -8.51 -41.39
N ASP A 66 -2.64 -9.44 -40.92
CA ASP A 66 -1.55 -10.01 -41.71
C ASP A 66 -1.59 -11.54 -41.69
N TYR A 67 -2.43 -12.10 -42.57
CA TYR A 67 -2.54 -13.54 -42.78
C TYR A 67 -1.52 -14.06 -43.79
N ALA A 68 -0.48 -13.27 -44.13
CA ALA A 68 0.62 -13.71 -44.98
C ALA A 68 1.25 -15.05 -44.51
N PRO A 69 1.41 -15.35 -43.21
CA PRO A 69 1.95 -16.64 -42.78
C PRO A 69 1.12 -17.85 -43.26
N ILE A 70 -0.21 -17.76 -43.18
CA ILE A 70 -1.11 -18.84 -43.63
C ILE A 70 -1.18 -18.89 -45.16
N ARG A 71 -1.21 -17.74 -45.83
CA ARG A 71 -1.19 -17.70 -47.31
C ARG A 71 0.12 -18.24 -47.89
N ASN A 72 1.25 -17.94 -47.26
CA ASN A 72 2.56 -18.46 -47.64
C ASN A 72 2.66 -19.96 -47.37
N LEU A 73 2.09 -20.44 -46.26
CA LEU A 73 1.94 -21.87 -45.99
C LEU A 73 1.15 -22.57 -47.11
N ILE A 74 -0.04 -22.07 -47.44
CA ILE A 74 -0.91 -22.65 -48.49
C ILE A 74 -0.17 -22.69 -49.83
N HIS A 75 0.43 -21.57 -50.22
CA HIS A 75 1.19 -21.49 -51.46
C HIS A 75 2.37 -22.45 -51.48
N GLY A 76 3.15 -22.50 -50.39
CA GLY A 76 4.31 -23.38 -50.24
C GLY A 76 3.94 -24.86 -50.30
N LEU A 77 2.82 -25.25 -49.67
CA LEU A 77 2.30 -26.62 -49.74
C LEU A 77 1.82 -26.99 -51.14
N HIS A 78 1.17 -26.07 -51.85
CA HIS A 78 0.69 -26.28 -53.22
C HIS A 78 1.84 -26.49 -54.22
N VAL A 79 2.95 -25.76 -54.06
CA VAL A 79 4.12 -25.87 -54.96
C VAL A 79 5.20 -26.85 -54.46
N ALA A 80 4.97 -27.53 -53.34
CA ALA A 80 5.95 -28.42 -52.71
C ALA A 80 6.43 -29.56 -53.62
N TRP A 81 5.60 -30.02 -54.57
CA TRP A 81 5.97 -31.06 -55.52
C TRP A 81 7.02 -30.61 -56.55
N LEU A 82 7.15 -29.30 -56.79
CA LEU A 82 8.16 -28.71 -57.68
C LEU A 82 9.52 -28.50 -56.98
N GLU A 83 9.49 -28.16 -55.68
CA GLU A 83 10.68 -27.75 -54.92
C GLU A 83 11.32 -28.88 -54.08
N GLY A 84 10.62 -30.01 -53.90
CA GLY A 84 11.13 -31.19 -53.19
C GLY A 84 11.02 -31.09 -51.66
N GLU A 85 11.37 -32.17 -50.93
CA GLU A 85 11.16 -32.30 -49.47
C GLU A 85 11.90 -31.24 -48.61
N GLU A 86 12.98 -30.63 -49.12
CA GLU A 86 13.69 -29.56 -48.41
C GLU A 86 12.83 -28.30 -48.23
N SER A 87 11.90 -28.02 -49.15
CA SER A 87 10.96 -26.91 -49.06
C SER A 87 10.00 -27.05 -47.88
N ILE A 88 9.57 -28.29 -47.58
CA ILE A 88 8.66 -28.61 -46.47
C ILE A 88 9.29 -28.28 -45.11
N GLN A 89 10.59 -28.54 -44.94
CA GLN A 89 11.29 -28.19 -43.70
C GLN A 89 11.35 -26.67 -43.48
N LYS A 90 11.55 -25.91 -44.56
CA LYS A 90 11.55 -24.45 -44.50
C LYS A 90 10.16 -23.90 -44.14
N ILE A 91 9.11 -24.40 -44.80
CA ILE A 91 7.71 -24.05 -44.51
C ILE A 91 7.37 -24.35 -43.04
N LYS A 92 7.80 -25.51 -42.53
CA LYS A 92 7.61 -25.89 -41.13
C LYS A 92 8.23 -24.89 -40.17
N ILE A 93 9.47 -24.44 -40.44
CA ILE A 93 10.17 -23.45 -39.61
C ILE A 93 9.41 -22.11 -39.63
N ASP A 94 8.95 -21.68 -40.80
CA ASP A 94 8.27 -20.40 -40.96
C ASP A 94 6.93 -20.36 -40.21
N ILE A 95 6.25 -21.50 -40.05
CA ILE A 95 4.94 -21.59 -39.39
C ILE A 95 4.99 -22.13 -37.94
N ILE A 96 6.14 -22.55 -37.41
CA ILE A 96 6.27 -23.20 -36.08
C ILE A 96 5.85 -22.31 -34.90
N GLY A 97 5.86 -20.99 -35.10
CA GLY A 97 5.45 -19.99 -34.11
C GLY A 97 3.95 -19.70 -34.11
N TYR A 98 3.17 -20.30 -35.01
CA TYR A 98 1.77 -19.97 -35.22
C TYR A 98 0.82 -21.08 -34.75
N TYR A 99 -0.33 -20.66 -34.24
CA TYR A 99 -1.27 -21.49 -33.52
C TYR A 99 -2.72 -21.11 -33.84
N TRP A 100 -3.62 -22.08 -33.72
CA TRP A 100 -5.06 -21.88 -33.68
C TRP A 100 -5.61 -22.33 -32.33
N ALA A 101 -6.65 -21.67 -31.83
CA ALA A 101 -7.27 -22.08 -30.58
C ALA A 101 -8.04 -23.39 -30.78
N LYS A 102 -7.91 -24.36 -29.85
CA LYS A 102 -8.54 -25.68 -30.00
C LYS A 102 -10.05 -25.60 -30.14
N HIS A 103 -10.68 -24.69 -29.38
CA HIS A 103 -12.13 -24.51 -29.41
C HIS A 103 -12.63 -24.01 -30.78
N GLU A 104 -11.85 -23.19 -31.49
CA GLU A 104 -12.19 -22.73 -32.85
C GLU A 104 -12.06 -23.90 -33.84
N ILE A 105 -10.97 -24.67 -33.75
CA ILE A 105 -10.78 -25.88 -34.57
C ILE A 105 -11.90 -26.90 -34.36
N PHE A 106 -12.32 -27.14 -33.11
CA PHE A 106 -13.43 -28.06 -32.81
C PHE A 106 -14.79 -27.59 -33.32
N ASN A 107 -14.93 -26.30 -33.64
CA ASN A 107 -16.14 -25.72 -34.23
C ASN A 107 -16.01 -25.52 -35.75
N PHE A 108 -14.82 -25.74 -36.30
CA PHE A 108 -14.54 -25.59 -37.71
C PHE A 108 -14.89 -26.88 -38.47
N LYS A 109 -16.10 -26.90 -39.04
CA LYS A 109 -16.67 -28.07 -39.74
C LYS A 109 -15.72 -28.72 -40.74
N PRO A 110 -15.01 -27.97 -41.63
CA PRO A 110 -14.17 -28.61 -42.64
C PRO A 110 -13.08 -29.52 -42.06
N ILE A 111 -12.47 -29.16 -40.93
CA ILE A 111 -11.45 -30.00 -40.29
C ILE A 111 -12.09 -31.13 -39.49
N MET A 112 -13.21 -30.86 -38.81
CA MET A 112 -13.89 -31.87 -37.98
C MET A 112 -14.57 -32.98 -38.79
N ASP A 113 -15.10 -32.65 -39.98
CA ASP A 113 -15.78 -33.61 -40.86
C ASP A 113 -14.80 -34.67 -41.43
N LEU A 114 -13.49 -34.37 -41.45
CA LEU A 114 -12.45 -35.32 -41.84
C LEU A 114 -12.21 -36.41 -40.79
N GLY A 115 -12.69 -36.23 -39.54
CA GLY A 115 -12.53 -37.20 -38.46
C GLY A 115 -11.08 -37.43 -37.99
N ILE A 116 -10.15 -36.57 -38.41
CA ILE A 116 -8.71 -36.67 -38.10
C ILE A 116 -8.35 -36.14 -36.70
N ILE A 117 -9.23 -35.33 -36.11
CA ILE A 117 -9.08 -34.79 -34.76
C ILE A 117 -10.18 -35.37 -33.88
N GLU A 118 -9.80 -36.14 -32.86
CA GLU A 118 -10.73 -36.56 -31.83
C GLU A 118 -11.08 -35.36 -30.96
N LYS A 119 -12.34 -34.90 -31.04
CA LYS A 119 -12.86 -33.96 -30.06
C LYS A 119 -12.76 -34.64 -28.69
N PRO A 120 -12.11 -34.03 -27.68
CA PRO A 120 -12.12 -34.59 -26.33
C PRO A 120 -13.57 -34.86 -25.96
N GLN A 121 -13.85 -36.05 -25.40
CA GLN A 121 -15.22 -36.50 -25.12
C GLN A 121 -16.02 -35.36 -24.51
N THR A 122 -16.81 -34.71 -25.35
CA THR A 122 -17.82 -33.81 -24.88
C THR A 122 -18.75 -34.74 -24.12
N GLN A 123 -18.99 -34.49 -22.83
CA GLN A 123 -20.15 -35.08 -22.18
C GLN A 123 -21.36 -34.58 -22.97
N VAL A 124 -21.69 -35.28 -24.04
CA VAL A 124 -22.97 -35.15 -24.70
C VAL A 124 -23.91 -35.73 -23.69
N VAL A 125 -24.48 -34.86 -22.86
CA VAL A 125 -25.71 -35.18 -22.17
C VAL A 125 -26.71 -35.34 -23.30
N THR A 126 -26.90 -36.58 -23.76
CA THR A 126 -28.03 -36.94 -24.58
C THR A 126 -29.23 -36.66 -23.70
N LEU A 127 -29.83 -35.48 -23.86
CA LEU A 127 -31.14 -35.19 -23.31
C LEU A 127 -32.10 -36.12 -24.06
N GLN A 128 -32.25 -37.34 -23.57
CA GLN A 128 -33.56 -37.97 -23.63
C GLN A 128 -34.53 -36.91 -23.10
N SER A 129 -35.59 -36.64 -23.85
CA SER A 129 -36.72 -35.87 -23.36
C SER A 129 -37.30 -36.64 -22.18
N VAL A 130 -36.69 -36.47 -21.01
CA VAL A 130 -37.16 -37.06 -19.78
C VAL A 130 -38.40 -36.27 -19.44
N GLN A 131 -39.53 -36.97 -19.47
CA GLN A 131 -40.82 -36.54 -18.95
C GLN A 131 -40.63 -35.67 -17.71
N GLU A 132 -41.21 -34.47 -17.80
CA GLU A 132 -41.44 -33.51 -16.73
C GLU A 132 -41.87 -34.23 -15.44
N SER A 133 -40.95 -34.37 -14.49
CA SER A 133 -41.29 -34.87 -13.14
C SER A 133 -40.25 -34.52 -12.06
N ARG A 134 -39.29 -33.63 -12.33
CA ARG A 134 -38.40 -33.08 -11.29
C ARG A 134 -38.41 -31.55 -11.35
N PRO A 135 -38.95 -30.86 -10.33
CA PRO A 135 -39.02 -29.40 -10.27
C PRO A 135 -37.64 -28.72 -10.24
N ASP A 136 -36.58 -29.40 -9.80
CA ASP A 136 -35.33 -28.74 -9.40
C ASP A 136 -34.19 -28.75 -10.42
N LYS A 137 -34.43 -29.15 -11.68
CA LYS A 137 -33.33 -29.12 -12.68
C LYS A 137 -32.85 -27.69 -12.93
N TYR A 138 -33.72 -26.70 -12.90
CA TYR A 138 -33.34 -25.31 -13.14
C TYR A 138 -32.44 -24.76 -12.01
N LYS A 139 -32.79 -25.02 -10.74
CA LYS A 139 -31.96 -24.64 -9.56
C LYS A 139 -30.55 -25.21 -9.65
N PHE A 140 -30.40 -26.44 -10.14
CA PHE A 140 -29.09 -27.06 -10.32
C PHE A 140 -28.18 -26.30 -11.30
N PHE A 141 -28.74 -25.71 -12.36
CA PHE A 141 -27.96 -24.92 -13.31
C PHE A 141 -27.73 -23.50 -12.81
N LEU A 142 -28.72 -22.91 -12.11
CA LEU A 142 -28.59 -21.59 -11.51
C LEU A 142 -27.39 -21.54 -10.56
N TYR A 143 -27.28 -22.48 -9.61
CA TYR A 143 -26.20 -22.48 -8.60
C TYR A 143 -24.78 -22.62 -9.18
N LYS A 144 -24.65 -23.06 -10.44
CA LYS A 144 -23.38 -23.24 -11.14
C LYS A 144 -22.92 -22.03 -11.96
N GLN A 145 -23.74 -20.99 -12.07
CA GLN A 145 -23.35 -19.79 -12.81
C GLN A 145 -22.26 -19.02 -12.05
N PRO A 146 -21.29 -18.40 -12.76
CA PRO A 146 -20.23 -17.61 -12.13
C PRO A 146 -20.69 -16.21 -11.73
N LEU A 147 -21.75 -15.68 -12.36
CA LEU A 147 -22.23 -14.32 -12.17
C LEU A 147 -23.75 -14.30 -12.16
N PHE A 148 -24.34 -13.65 -11.16
CA PHE A 148 -25.78 -13.56 -10.96
C PHE A 148 -26.31 -12.14 -11.21
N SER A 149 -27.49 -12.02 -11.79
CA SER A 149 -28.28 -10.80 -11.67
C SER A 149 -28.83 -10.63 -10.26
N ILE A 150 -29.31 -9.42 -9.92
CA ILE A 150 -29.97 -9.17 -8.64
C ILE A 150 -31.24 -10.02 -8.51
N ASP A 151 -32.00 -10.20 -9.61
CA ASP A 151 -33.19 -11.06 -9.63
C ASP A 151 -32.82 -12.52 -9.36
N GLU A 152 -31.73 -13.02 -9.94
CA GLU A 152 -31.23 -14.38 -9.69
C GLU A 152 -30.79 -14.55 -8.23
N CYS A 153 -30.08 -13.58 -7.66
CA CYS A 153 -29.73 -13.58 -6.23
C CYS A 153 -30.97 -13.61 -5.33
N ALA A 154 -31.98 -12.79 -5.65
CA ALA A 154 -33.24 -12.74 -4.92
C ALA A 154 -33.99 -14.07 -5.02
N CYS A 155 -34.05 -14.68 -6.21
CA CYS A 155 -34.65 -16.00 -6.44
C CYS A 155 -33.93 -17.11 -5.67
N ILE A 156 -32.59 -17.07 -5.59
CA ILE A 156 -31.81 -18.04 -4.82
C ILE A 156 -32.18 -17.99 -3.32
N ILE A 157 -32.33 -16.81 -2.73
CA ILE A 157 -32.69 -16.65 -1.31
C ILE A 157 -34.15 -17.01 -1.04
N SER A 158 -35.05 -16.60 -1.94
CA SER A 158 -36.51 -16.73 -1.77
C SER A 158 -37.07 -18.05 -2.29
N ASP A 159 -36.21 -18.90 -2.88
CA ASP A 159 -36.52 -20.20 -3.48
C ASP A 159 -37.52 -20.17 -4.66
N TYR A 160 -37.69 -19.01 -5.30
CA TYR A 160 -38.50 -18.87 -6.52
C TYR A 160 -37.71 -19.24 -7.78
N ASP A 161 -38.42 -19.66 -8.84
CA ASP A 161 -37.84 -19.80 -10.18
C ASP A 161 -37.78 -18.41 -10.85
N PRO A 162 -36.59 -17.95 -11.30
CA PRO A 162 -36.44 -16.72 -12.07
C PRO A 162 -37.39 -16.62 -13.27
N LEU A 163 -37.69 -17.74 -13.95
CA LEU A 163 -38.63 -17.76 -15.07
C LEU A 163 -40.09 -17.58 -14.65
N GLU A 164 -40.44 -17.92 -13.41
CA GLU A 164 -41.77 -17.64 -12.86
C GLU A 164 -41.89 -16.18 -12.46
N ILE A 165 -40.85 -15.61 -11.83
CA ILE A 165 -40.83 -14.20 -11.45
C ILE A 165 -40.92 -13.28 -12.69
N GLN A 166 -40.24 -13.63 -13.78
CA GLN A 166 -40.30 -12.87 -15.04
C GLN A 166 -41.69 -12.80 -15.68
N LYS A 167 -42.62 -13.69 -15.30
CA LYS A 167 -44.00 -13.66 -15.83
C LYS A 167 -44.85 -12.58 -15.17
N TYR A 168 -44.47 -12.10 -13.99
CA TYR A 168 -45.27 -11.13 -13.26
C TYR A 168 -45.00 -9.70 -13.74
N PRO A 169 -46.04 -8.86 -13.87
CA PRO A 169 -45.85 -7.42 -14.05
C PRO A 169 -45.10 -6.86 -12.85
N HIS A 170 -44.14 -5.97 -13.09
CA HIS A 170 -43.27 -5.41 -12.03
C HIS A 170 -44.06 -4.75 -10.87
N ASN A 171 -45.28 -4.29 -11.13
CA ASN A 171 -46.10 -3.57 -10.16
C ASN A 171 -46.83 -4.49 -9.16
N ASP A 172 -46.95 -5.78 -9.46
CA ASP A 172 -47.73 -6.74 -8.66
C ASP A 172 -46.84 -7.77 -7.94
N ILE A 173 -45.52 -7.76 -8.21
CA ILE A 173 -44.56 -8.72 -7.65
C ILE A 173 -44.55 -8.70 -6.11
N ASP A 174 -44.70 -7.52 -5.50
CA ASP A 174 -44.75 -7.39 -4.03
C ASP A 174 -45.95 -8.10 -3.41
N GLU A 175 -47.08 -8.15 -4.12
CA GLU A 175 -48.29 -8.83 -3.66
C GLU A 175 -48.25 -10.33 -3.97
N ILE A 176 -47.65 -10.71 -5.11
CA ILE A 176 -47.65 -12.10 -5.61
C ILE A 176 -46.51 -12.93 -5.03
N ALA A 177 -45.31 -12.34 -4.89
CA ALA A 177 -44.09 -13.00 -4.42
C ALA A 177 -43.37 -12.14 -3.35
N PRO A 178 -43.98 -11.94 -2.17
CA PRO A 178 -43.45 -11.03 -1.16
C PRO A 178 -42.07 -11.43 -0.61
N ASP A 179 -41.76 -12.73 -0.57
CA ASP A 179 -40.45 -13.20 -0.13
C ASP A 179 -39.36 -12.94 -1.18
N TYR A 180 -39.70 -12.96 -2.47
CA TYR A 180 -38.82 -12.49 -3.54
C TYR A 180 -38.52 -11.00 -3.38
N SER A 181 -39.55 -10.17 -3.21
CA SER A 181 -39.36 -8.71 -3.02
C SER A 181 -38.53 -8.37 -1.79
N ARG A 182 -38.71 -9.12 -0.69
CA ARG A 182 -37.89 -8.98 0.52
C ARG A 182 -36.43 -9.36 0.24
N ALA A 183 -36.20 -10.47 -0.45
CA ALA A 183 -34.85 -10.91 -0.83
C ALA A 183 -34.18 -9.92 -1.79
N TYR A 184 -34.92 -9.40 -2.77
CA TYR A 184 -34.44 -8.38 -3.69
C TYR A 184 -34.00 -7.13 -2.93
N SER A 185 -34.86 -6.60 -2.06
CA SER A 185 -34.56 -5.42 -1.24
C SER A 185 -33.33 -5.63 -0.34
N PHE A 186 -33.20 -6.83 0.24
CA PHE A 186 -32.05 -7.21 1.05
C PHE A 186 -30.73 -7.18 0.24
N ILE A 187 -30.74 -7.71 -0.98
CA ILE A 187 -29.56 -7.69 -1.86
C ILE A 187 -29.25 -6.28 -2.35
N SER A 188 -30.25 -5.50 -2.77
CA SER A 188 -30.06 -4.11 -3.17
C SER A 188 -29.42 -3.29 -2.05
N SER A 189 -29.90 -3.44 -0.81
CA SER A 189 -29.33 -2.76 0.36
C SER A 189 -27.88 -3.19 0.64
N ALA A 190 -27.56 -4.48 0.46
CA ALA A 190 -26.20 -4.99 0.65
C ALA A 190 -25.22 -4.43 -0.41
N ILE A 191 -25.69 -4.26 -1.64
CA ILE A 191 -24.93 -3.63 -2.73
C ILE A 191 -24.72 -2.15 -2.44
N GLU A 192 -25.78 -1.42 -2.07
CA GLU A 192 -25.69 0.02 -1.71
C GLU A 192 -24.73 0.27 -0.54
N ALA A 193 -24.67 -0.67 0.41
CA ALA A 193 -23.75 -0.63 1.55
C ALA A 193 -22.32 -1.08 1.20
N ASN A 194 -22.00 -1.41 -0.06
CA ASN A 194 -20.73 -1.99 -0.51
C ASN A 194 -20.33 -3.28 0.22
N LYS A 195 -21.31 -4.05 0.73
CA LYS A 195 -21.06 -5.40 1.29
C LYS A 195 -20.99 -6.47 0.19
N LEU A 196 -21.71 -6.26 -0.91
CA LEU A 196 -21.67 -7.08 -2.11
C LEU A 196 -21.11 -6.27 -3.28
N ASN A 197 -20.02 -6.77 -3.87
CA ASN A 197 -19.44 -6.14 -5.05
C ASN A 197 -20.22 -6.50 -6.31
N VAL A 198 -20.47 -5.50 -7.15
CA VAL A 198 -21.16 -5.66 -8.42
C VAL A 198 -20.23 -5.28 -9.56
N PHE A 199 -20.04 -6.19 -10.50
CA PHE A 199 -19.31 -5.95 -11.75
C PHE A 199 -20.30 -6.00 -12.92
N ASN A 200 -20.43 -4.90 -13.66
CA ASN A 200 -21.33 -4.80 -14.81
C ASN A 200 -22.78 -5.28 -14.50
N TYR A 201 -23.36 -4.76 -13.41
CA TYR A 201 -24.70 -5.10 -12.91
C TYR A 201 -24.88 -6.58 -12.49
N LYS A 202 -23.79 -7.33 -12.32
CA LYS A 202 -23.82 -8.71 -11.84
C LYS A 202 -23.01 -8.91 -10.57
N VAL A 203 -23.46 -9.83 -9.72
CA VAL A 203 -22.82 -10.23 -8.47
C VAL A 203 -21.99 -11.48 -8.72
N ASP A 204 -20.75 -11.49 -8.22
CA ASP A 204 -19.89 -12.67 -8.24
C ASP A 204 -20.46 -13.80 -7.36
N ALA A 205 -20.46 -15.02 -7.88
CA ALA A 205 -21.06 -16.16 -7.21
C ALA A 205 -20.35 -16.55 -5.90
N ASP A 206 -19.02 -16.46 -5.86
CA ASP A 206 -18.25 -16.78 -4.66
C ASP A 206 -18.46 -15.72 -3.59
N GLY A 207 -18.34 -14.44 -3.97
CA GLY A 207 -18.62 -13.32 -3.07
C GLY A 207 -20.06 -13.34 -2.52
N PHE A 208 -21.03 -13.76 -3.34
CA PHE A 208 -22.42 -13.91 -2.89
C PHE A 208 -22.60 -15.04 -1.88
N ARG A 209 -22.01 -16.21 -2.13
CA ARG A 209 -22.06 -17.35 -1.21
C ARG A 209 -21.43 -17.02 0.15
N GLU A 210 -20.28 -16.35 0.14
CA GLU A 210 -19.58 -15.89 1.35
C GLU A 210 -20.41 -14.86 2.14
N TYR A 211 -21.01 -13.89 1.44
CA TYR A 211 -21.89 -12.90 2.06
C TYR A 211 -23.07 -13.56 2.77
N LEU A 212 -23.78 -14.46 2.10
CA LEU A 212 -24.91 -15.18 2.70
C LEU A 212 -24.48 -15.99 3.93
N ALA A 213 -23.33 -16.67 3.87
CA ALA A 213 -22.79 -17.40 5.01
C ALA A 213 -22.46 -16.45 6.18
N SER A 214 -21.90 -15.27 5.89
CA SER A 214 -21.59 -14.25 6.91
C SER A 214 -22.83 -13.67 7.60
N GLU A 215 -23.94 -13.57 6.88
CA GLU A 215 -25.25 -13.14 7.39
C GLU A 215 -26.08 -14.32 7.94
N ASN A 216 -25.46 -15.51 8.09
CA ASN A 216 -26.05 -16.74 8.63
C ASN A 216 -27.27 -17.25 7.83
N ILE A 217 -27.28 -17.01 6.52
CA ILE A 217 -28.28 -17.51 5.57
C ILE A 217 -27.66 -18.71 4.86
N ILE A 218 -28.11 -19.93 5.19
CA ILE A 218 -27.61 -21.18 4.62
C ILE A 218 -28.65 -21.80 3.69
N ILE A 219 -28.29 -21.96 2.42
CA ILE A 219 -29.09 -22.50 1.33
C ILE A 219 -28.45 -23.83 0.89
N ALA A 220 -29.21 -24.91 1.05
CA ALA A 220 -28.77 -26.27 0.74
C ALA A 220 -28.36 -26.40 -0.74
N GLY A 221 -27.19 -27.00 -0.99
CA GLY A 221 -26.61 -27.15 -2.31
C GLY A 221 -26.03 -25.87 -2.92
N PHE A 222 -26.08 -24.73 -2.23
CA PHE A 222 -25.52 -23.45 -2.72
C PHE A 222 -24.35 -22.97 -1.86
N ASN A 223 -24.55 -22.72 -0.55
CA ASN A 223 -23.50 -22.26 0.36
C ASN A 223 -23.40 -23.08 1.65
N ASP A 224 -24.11 -24.21 1.73
CA ASP A 224 -24.04 -25.18 2.82
C ASP A 224 -22.66 -25.82 3.00
N GLN A 225 -21.88 -25.94 1.93
CA GLN A 225 -20.49 -26.42 1.99
C GLN A 225 -19.53 -25.39 2.64
N ILE A 226 -19.90 -24.11 2.64
CA ILE A 226 -19.17 -23.04 3.31
C ILE A 226 -19.56 -22.98 4.81
N ALA A 227 -20.70 -23.58 5.15
CA ALA A 227 -21.20 -23.67 6.52
C ALA A 227 -20.56 -24.80 7.35
N GLU A 228 -19.71 -25.66 6.77
CA GLU A 228 -18.77 -26.43 7.58
C GLU A 228 -17.92 -25.45 8.39
N PRO A 229 -17.71 -25.70 9.68
CA PRO A 229 -17.31 -24.68 10.63
C PRO A 229 -16.06 -23.96 10.13
N LEU A 230 -15.94 -22.68 10.50
CA LEU A 230 -14.75 -21.82 10.39
C LEU A 230 -13.42 -22.43 10.96
N TYR A 231 -13.39 -23.73 11.22
CA TYR A 231 -12.29 -24.61 11.60
C TYR A 231 -12.50 -25.97 10.88
N THR A 232 -11.77 -26.35 9.83
CA THR A 232 -10.43 -26.95 9.95
C THR A 232 -9.96 -27.55 8.61
N LYS A 233 -8.90 -26.98 8.07
CA LYS A 233 -7.67 -27.68 7.67
C LYS A 233 -6.63 -26.58 7.40
N PRO A 234 -5.51 -26.55 8.13
CA PRO A 234 -4.47 -25.58 7.80
C PRO A 234 -3.89 -26.03 6.47
N THR A 235 -4.28 -25.35 5.39
CA THR A 235 -3.40 -25.26 4.22
C THR A 235 -2.03 -24.84 4.75
N GLN A 236 -0.94 -25.39 4.23
CA GLN A 236 0.43 -25.02 4.64
C GLN A 236 0.60 -23.49 4.75
N ALA A 237 -0.03 -22.76 3.81
CA ALA A 237 -0.16 -21.32 3.82
C ALA A 237 -0.79 -20.73 5.10
N ARG A 238 -1.87 -21.31 5.65
CA ARG A 238 -2.55 -20.82 6.86
C ARG A 238 -1.71 -21.03 8.12
N ALA A 239 -1.00 -22.15 8.22
CA ALA A 239 -0.03 -22.38 9.31
C ALA A 239 1.17 -21.43 9.23
N GLU A 240 1.64 -21.12 8.02
CA GLU A 240 2.66 -20.10 7.80
C GLU A 240 2.16 -18.70 8.16
N PHE A 241 0.92 -18.35 7.77
CA PHE A 241 0.29 -17.08 8.15
C PHE A 241 0.09 -16.92 9.66
N GLU A 242 -0.37 -17.96 10.36
CA GLU A 242 -0.51 -17.94 11.82
C GLU A 242 0.84 -17.76 12.52
N LYS A 243 1.89 -18.40 12.00
CA LYS A 243 3.25 -18.23 12.52
C LYS A 243 3.79 -16.83 12.28
N ILE A 244 3.51 -16.24 11.10
CA ILE A 244 3.88 -14.86 10.78
C ILE A 244 3.12 -13.89 11.69
N ASN A 245 1.82 -14.08 11.89
CA ASN A 245 1.02 -13.23 12.78
C ASN A 245 1.51 -13.29 14.23
N ALA A 246 1.81 -14.48 14.76
CA ALA A 246 2.35 -14.63 16.10
C ALA A 246 3.71 -13.92 16.27
N ASN A 247 4.57 -13.98 15.25
CA ASN A 247 5.86 -13.27 15.25
C ASN A 247 5.65 -11.75 15.19
N LEU A 248 4.73 -11.26 14.36
CA LEU A 248 4.40 -9.83 14.25
C LEU A 248 3.81 -9.29 15.56
N GLU A 249 2.95 -10.05 16.25
CA GLU A 249 2.42 -9.69 17.55
C GLU A 249 3.53 -9.59 18.61
N LEU A 250 4.49 -10.51 18.58
CA LEU A 250 5.65 -10.48 19.47
C LEU A 250 6.54 -9.26 19.20
N ASP A 251 6.87 -8.99 17.93
CA ASP A 251 7.67 -7.82 17.54
C ASP A 251 6.97 -6.51 17.93
N LEU A 252 5.65 -6.44 17.75
CA LEU A 252 4.85 -5.28 18.13
C LEU A 252 4.80 -5.09 19.65
N ALA A 253 4.76 -6.18 20.42
CA ALA A 253 4.87 -6.12 21.89
C ALA A 253 6.26 -5.65 22.34
N ILE A 254 7.33 -6.10 21.68
CA ILE A 254 8.71 -5.67 21.94
C ILE A 254 8.86 -4.17 21.65
N GLU A 255 8.40 -3.69 20.49
CA GLU A 255 8.49 -2.28 20.13
C GLU A 255 7.64 -1.39 21.05
N LYS A 256 6.42 -1.80 21.41
CA LYS A 256 5.61 -1.08 22.42
C LYS A 256 6.36 -0.93 23.76
N ASN A 257 7.07 -1.97 24.18
CA ASN A 257 7.84 -1.93 25.42
C ASN A 257 9.08 -1.02 25.31
N LYS A 258 9.77 -1.01 24.15
CA LYS A 258 10.87 -0.06 23.88
C LYS A 258 10.38 1.39 23.88
N VAL A 259 9.28 1.68 23.20
CA VAL A 259 8.68 3.03 23.17
C VAL A 259 8.31 3.48 24.57
N LYS A 260 7.74 2.59 25.39
CA LYS A 260 7.43 2.89 26.79
C LYS A 260 8.68 3.29 27.58
N LYS A 261 9.76 2.53 27.49
CA LYS A 261 11.03 2.83 28.16
C LYS A 261 11.66 4.16 27.67
N LEU A 262 11.62 4.41 26.37
CA LEU A 262 12.13 5.66 25.80
C LEU A 262 11.32 6.86 26.29
N ASN A 263 9.99 6.73 26.42
CA ASN A 263 9.17 7.80 26.98
C ASN A 263 9.48 8.04 28.47
N GLU A 264 9.68 6.99 29.26
CA GLU A 264 10.11 7.13 30.66
C GLU A 264 11.47 7.87 30.77
N GLU A 265 12.42 7.58 29.87
CA GLU A 265 13.71 8.27 29.82
C GLU A 265 13.57 9.73 29.36
N ILE A 266 12.72 10.01 28.37
CA ILE A 266 12.40 11.37 27.92
C ILE A 266 11.81 12.20 29.06
N ASP A 267 10.88 11.64 29.82
CA ASP A 267 10.25 12.34 30.94
C ASP A 267 11.26 12.62 32.07
N HIS A 268 12.15 11.66 32.35
CA HIS A 268 13.25 11.87 33.29
C HIS A 268 14.20 12.99 32.82
N LEU A 269 14.60 13.00 31.54
CA LEU A 269 15.47 14.03 30.98
C LEU A 269 14.81 15.41 30.99
N LYS A 270 13.52 15.50 30.66
CA LYS A 270 12.74 16.75 30.75
C LYS A 270 12.71 17.29 32.18
N ALA A 271 12.48 16.43 33.17
CA ALA A 271 12.50 16.82 34.57
C ALA A 271 13.89 17.35 34.99
N HIS A 272 14.95 16.68 34.55
CA HIS A 272 16.32 17.12 34.84
C HIS A 272 16.67 18.46 34.18
N ILE A 273 16.26 18.68 32.92
CA ILE A 273 16.44 19.96 32.22
C ILE A 273 15.70 21.08 32.98
N ALA A 274 14.45 20.85 33.39
CA ALA A 274 13.70 21.83 34.17
C ALA A 274 14.38 22.17 35.52
N GLU A 275 14.97 21.19 36.18
CA GLU A 275 15.74 21.42 37.41
C GLU A 275 16.99 22.28 37.16
N LEU A 276 17.74 21.99 36.08
CA LEU A 276 18.91 22.76 35.68
C LEU A 276 18.55 24.21 35.30
N GLU A 277 17.47 24.40 34.55
CA GLU A 277 16.97 25.73 34.18
C GLU A 277 16.55 26.55 35.42
N SER A 278 15.88 25.92 36.38
CA SER A 278 15.52 26.55 37.66
C SER A 278 16.75 27.00 38.46
N LYS A 279 17.77 26.12 38.56
CA LYS A 279 19.04 26.46 39.24
C LYS A 279 19.76 27.61 38.52
N LYS A 280 19.78 27.62 37.19
CA LYS A 280 20.38 28.69 36.40
C LYS A 280 19.67 30.03 36.63
N MET A 281 18.34 30.05 36.67
CA MET A 281 17.55 31.25 36.99
C MET A 281 17.84 31.77 38.40
N GLN A 282 17.98 30.90 39.41
CA GLN A 282 18.37 31.30 40.76
C GLN A 282 19.79 31.91 40.81
N PHE A 283 20.73 31.38 40.02
CA PHE A 283 22.09 31.91 39.97
C PHE A 283 22.15 33.30 39.35
N LEU A 284 21.44 33.52 38.24
CA LEU A 284 21.32 34.83 37.57
C LEU A 284 20.67 35.89 38.47
N GLN A 285 19.71 35.50 39.30
CA GLN A 285 19.12 36.40 40.29
C GLN A 285 20.10 36.79 41.41
N LYS A 286 21.05 35.92 41.78
CA LYS A 286 22.07 36.23 42.79
C LYS A 286 23.20 37.12 42.28
N GLU A 287 23.62 36.99 41.01
CA GLU A 287 24.65 37.86 40.43
C GLU A 287 24.16 39.29 40.18
N ASN A 288 22.90 39.47 39.77
CA ASN A 288 22.30 40.79 39.54
C ASN A 288 21.70 41.42 40.81
N ALA A 289 21.79 40.76 41.98
CA ALA A 289 21.30 41.28 43.25
C ALA A 289 22.30 42.21 43.98
N THR A 290 23.36 42.68 43.31
CA THR A 290 24.07 43.87 43.81
C THR A 290 23.24 45.07 43.34
N ASN A 291 22.39 45.58 44.24
CA ASN A 291 21.44 46.65 43.98
C ASN A 291 22.13 47.81 43.22
N ASP A 292 21.64 48.18 42.02
CA ASP A 292 22.22 49.26 41.20
C ASP A 292 22.41 50.57 42.00
N GLN A 293 21.61 50.80 43.04
CA GLN A 293 21.79 51.89 43.99
C GLN A 293 23.10 51.81 44.79
N GLU A 294 23.50 50.61 45.22
CA GLU A 294 24.70 50.38 46.02
C GLU A 294 25.97 50.53 45.16
N ILE A 295 25.91 50.10 43.89
CA ILE A 295 26.97 50.36 42.89
C ILE A 295 27.08 51.86 42.60
N ASN A 296 25.95 52.56 42.41
CA ASN A 296 25.94 54.01 42.17
C ASN A 296 26.44 54.83 43.36
N LEU A 297 26.10 54.42 44.59
CA LEU A 297 26.62 55.01 45.82
C LEU A 297 28.14 54.82 45.93
N THR A 298 28.62 53.59 45.68
CA THR A 298 30.06 53.27 45.73
C THR A 298 30.85 54.03 44.66
N ASN A 299 30.32 54.17 43.45
CA ASN A 299 30.93 54.96 42.38
C ASN A 299 30.98 56.46 42.71
N SER A 300 29.94 56.98 43.35
CA SER A 300 29.89 58.39 43.81
C SER A 300 30.92 58.65 44.91
N ASP A 301 31.06 57.72 45.86
CA ASP A 301 32.04 57.80 46.94
C ASP A 301 33.48 57.69 46.41
N LEU A 302 33.74 56.82 45.43
CA LEU A 302 35.05 56.70 44.78
C LEU A 302 35.45 57.97 44.02
N LEU A 303 34.50 58.61 43.32
CA LEU A 303 34.75 59.90 42.67
C LEU A 303 35.10 60.99 43.69
N LEU A 304 34.38 61.06 44.81
CA LEU A 304 34.69 61.99 45.90
C LEU A 304 36.08 61.75 46.50
N ILE A 305 36.45 60.49 46.75
CA ILE A 305 37.79 60.11 47.23
C ILE A 305 38.86 60.53 46.22
N SER A 306 38.64 60.36 44.92
CA SER A 306 39.60 60.73 43.87
C SER A 306 39.88 62.23 43.82
N VAL A 307 38.84 63.05 43.99
CA VAL A 307 38.94 64.51 44.06
C VAL A 307 39.71 64.92 45.30
N LEU A 308 39.37 64.35 46.46
CA LEU A 308 40.05 64.62 47.73
C LEU A 308 41.54 64.24 47.68
N LEU A 309 41.90 63.09 47.10
CA LEU A 309 43.29 62.66 46.95
C LEU A 309 44.10 63.58 46.03
N ARG A 310 43.50 64.01 44.91
CA ARG A 310 44.16 64.93 43.96
C ARG A 310 44.42 66.29 44.59
N MET A 311 43.47 66.80 45.37
CA MET A 311 43.63 68.08 46.09
C MET A 311 44.64 67.96 47.24
N LEU A 312 44.65 66.84 47.98
CA LEU A 312 45.66 66.56 48.99
C LEU A 312 47.08 66.50 48.37
N GLN A 313 47.24 65.84 47.22
CA GLN A 313 48.51 65.81 46.47
C GLN A 313 48.96 67.21 46.03
N ASN A 314 48.03 68.07 45.60
CA ASN A 314 48.33 69.46 45.25
C ASN A 314 48.76 70.28 46.49
N GLU A 315 48.09 70.11 47.63
CA GLU A 315 48.46 70.78 48.89
C GLU A 315 49.82 70.30 49.43
N ILE A 316 50.13 69.00 49.34
CA ILE A 316 51.44 68.43 49.72
C ILE A 316 52.57 69.04 48.88
N ARG A 317 52.33 69.31 47.58
CA ARG A 317 53.31 69.96 46.70
C ARG A 317 53.59 71.43 47.04
N VAL A 318 52.72 72.10 47.80
CA VAL A 318 52.76 73.57 48.00
C VAL A 318 53.29 74.02 49.38
N LYS A 319 54.04 73.15 50.08
CA LYS A 319 54.78 73.37 51.37
C LYS A 319 54.06 72.91 52.65
N GLY A 320 54.71 71.97 53.34
CA GLY A 320 54.94 71.94 54.79
C GLY A 320 53.76 71.65 55.73
N ASN A 321 53.71 70.41 56.25
CA ASN A 321 53.00 69.96 57.46
C ASN A 321 51.71 70.72 57.85
N LYS A 322 50.62 70.46 57.11
CA LYS A 322 49.26 70.76 57.58
C LYS A 322 48.54 69.44 57.93
N SER A 323 47.89 69.40 59.09
CA SER A 323 47.12 68.23 59.51
C SER A 323 45.92 68.01 58.58
N GLN A 324 45.60 66.75 58.28
CA GLN A 324 44.47 66.37 57.40
C GLN A 324 43.18 67.10 57.76
N SER A 325 42.91 67.30 59.05
CA SER A 325 41.73 68.03 59.53
C SER A 325 41.66 69.49 59.05
N LYS A 326 42.81 70.19 58.96
CA LYS A 326 42.85 71.58 58.47
C LYS A 326 42.61 71.67 56.97
N ILE A 327 43.04 70.65 56.22
CA ILE A 327 42.83 70.56 54.78
C ILE A 327 41.34 70.29 54.50
N LEU A 328 40.72 69.39 55.26
CA LEU A 328 39.28 69.09 55.14
C LEU A 328 38.38 70.29 55.46
N LEU A 329 38.71 71.07 56.50
CA LEU A 329 38.00 72.31 56.85
C LEU A 329 38.10 73.37 55.74
N ARG A 330 39.31 73.58 55.19
CA ARG A 330 39.50 74.51 54.07
C ARG A 330 38.68 74.11 52.84
N ILE A 331 38.53 72.81 52.58
CA ILE A 331 37.74 72.30 51.45
C ILE A 331 36.25 72.65 51.59
N GLU A 332 35.69 72.54 52.80
CA GLU A 332 34.30 72.97 53.06
C GLU A 332 34.13 74.48 52.88
N ASP A 333 35.13 75.27 53.29
CA ASP A 333 35.10 76.73 53.19
C ASP A 333 35.22 77.22 51.73
N GLU A 334 36.09 76.59 50.93
CA GLU A 334 36.34 76.98 49.53
C GLU A 334 35.26 76.46 48.56
N HIS A 335 34.62 75.33 48.87
CA HIS A 335 33.58 74.73 48.04
C HIS A 335 32.24 74.67 48.77
N ARG A 336 31.47 75.78 48.67
CA ARG A 336 30.18 75.98 49.37
C ARG A 336 29.13 74.86 49.23
N SER A 337 29.25 74.02 48.21
CA SER A 337 28.37 72.87 47.93
C SER A 337 28.75 71.58 48.67
N ILE A 338 29.92 71.51 49.30
CA ILE A 338 30.41 70.34 50.02
C ILE A 338 30.39 70.65 51.52
N LYS A 339 29.57 69.92 52.29
CA LYS A 339 29.46 70.06 53.76
C LYS A 339 29.45 68.69 54.43
N GLY A 340 29.92 68.62 55.67
CA GLY A 340 29.90 67.42 56.50
C GLY A 340 31.10 66.49 56.33
N LEU A 341 32.24 66.99 55.85
CA LEU A 341 33.56 66.35 55.89
C LEU A 341 34.10 66.33 57.33
N SER A 342 33.32 65.82 58.27
CA SER A 342 33.79 65.63 59.65
C SER A 342 34.92 64.60 59.66
N LYS A 343 35.93 64.83 60.51
CA LYS A 343 37.03 63.89 60.74
C LYS A 343 36.53 62.44 60.91
N SER A 344 35.42 62.27 61.64
CA SER A 344 34.76 60.98 61.85
C SER A 344 34.22 60.31 60.58
N ARG A 345 33.61 61.08 59.66
CA ARG A 345 33.07 60.54 58.41
C ARG A 345 34.19 60.18 57.44
N THR A 346 35.24 61.00 57.36
CA THR A 346 36.42 60.74 56.55
C THR A 346 37.22 59.53 57.06
N GLU A 347 37.36 59.37 58.38
CA GLU A 347 37.99 58.19 58.99
C GLU A 347 37.19 56.90 58.72
N LYS A 348 35.85 56.96 58.75
CA LYS A 348 35.00 55.82 58.37
C LYS A 348 35.17 55.41 56.91
N VAL A 349 35.21 56.37 56.00
CA VAL A 349 35.42 56.10 54.57
C VAL A 349 36.83 55.53 54.33
N LEU A 350 37.87 56.08 54.96
CA LEU A 350 39.23 55.56 54.88
C LEU A 350 39.36 54.16 55.49
N ALA A 351 38.64 53.87 56.59
CA ALA A 351 38.62 52.55 57.19
C ALA A 351 37.98 51.50 56.27
N ASN A 352 36.87 51.86 55.59
CA ASN A 352 36.23 51.01 54.59
C ASN A 352 37.11 50.82 53.34
N ALA A 353 37.76 51.87 52.86
CA ALA A 353 38.70 51.76 51.74
C ALA A 353 39.89 50.85 52.09
N ASN A 354 40.43 50.95 53.31
CA ASN A 354 41.51 50.08 53.79
C ASN A 354 41.06 48.63 53.99
N SER A 355 39.81 48.36 54.38
CA SER A 355 39.30 46.99 54.51
C SER A 355 39.17 46.32 53.14
N LEU A 356 38.66 47.05 52.13
CA LEU A 356 38.59 46.60 50.74
C LEU A 356 39.98 46.37 50.14
N TYR A 357 40.92 47.30 50.35
CA TYR A 357 42.29 47.16 49.88
C TYR A 357 43.00 45.94 50.49
N LYS A 358 42.82 45.68 51.79
CA LYS A 358 43.35 44.47 52.44
C LYS A 358 42.72 43.19 51.90
N ALA A 359 41.43 43.19 51.62
CA ALA A 359 40.75 42.05 51.02
C ALA A 359 41.27 41.75 49.60
N LEU A 360 41.53 42.79 48.80
CA LEU A 360 42.11 42.66 47.46
C LEU A 360 43.55 42.12 47.48
N ILE A 361 44.41 42.64 48.37
CA ILE A 361 45.78 42.12 48.53
C ILE A 361 45.78 40.66 49.00
N ASN A 362 44.92 40.32 49.97
CA ASN A 362 44.87 38.96 50.49
C ASN A 362 44.30 37.95 49.47
N ASN A 363 43.41 38.39 48.58
CA ASN A 363 42.90 37.54 47.49
C ASN A 363 43.88 37.39 46.32
N GLN A 364 44.91 38.23 46.20
CA GLN A 364 46.00 38.06 45.23
C GLN A 364 47.14 37.15 45.74
N MET A 365 47.13 36.75 47.01
CA MET A 365 48.10 35.82 47.62
C MET A 365 47.58 34.37 47.77
N LYS A 366 46.47 34.03 47.11
CA LYS A 366 46.04 32.64 46.86
C LYS A 366 46.06 32.39 45.37
#